data_AF-A0AAP3DG13-F1
#
_entry.id   AF-A0AAP3DG13-F1
#
_cell.length_a   1.000
_cell.length_b   1.000
_cell.length_c   1.000
_cell.angle_alpha   90.00
_cell.angle_beta   90.00
_cell.angle_gamma   90.00
#
_symmetry.space_group_name_H-M   'P 1'
#
loop_
_entity.id
_entity.type
_entity.pdbx_description
1 polymer ?
#
loop_
_entity_poly.entity_id
_entity_poly.type
_entity_poly.pdbx_seq_one_letter_code
_entity_poly.pdbx_strand_id
1 'polypeptide(L)'
;MKKSWHVCLMSVIWTCFVVVGCSTQSSGYGSEEKVDLSQVFQALVGVSVLTTTGQEIPLSMEEFEKNFTGRRLSLMMSKDRLEDQAIKFRLIAYRQKEAPLVMEVGEHGFTYANNTYRGENASVFYQTARKQLGLAIIGVQELDGLEFKALDLPQTNTLTVRGAVAQEAIKLLSESKMVDRPVQAYPLYPSYQVSYPQRQNELHYELLQPTLLRCVVGRETIYYQTNSSLYQLVTKLLPESPKKTVWEELSEATRLEAKNYRQQDNRREAHLNKQNLMQQGRIHQVIRVLTRTQHSTSTIVRQENSTTSLNLIFYINKQQYQMKIEGDYVFYRGKQYYWPNLQTNLESILFTMED
;
A
#
# COMPACT_ATOMS: atom_id res chain seq x y z
N MET A 1 28.14 -14.79 -79.99
CA MET A 1 29.35 -13.92 -79.98
C MET A 1 29.51 -13.36 -78.59
N LYS A 2 30.69 -13.57 -77.99
CA LYS A 2 31.09 -13.00 -76.70
C LYS A 2 31.26 -11.48 -76.83
N LYS A 3 30.86 -10.71 -75.81
CA LYS A 3 31.68 -9.64 -75.22
C LYS A 3 31.08 -9.19 -73.87
N SER A 4 31.91 -9.39 -72.85
CA SER A 4 31.81 -8.95 -71.46
C SER A 4 32.30 -7.49 -71.33
N TRP A 5 32.13 -6.97 -70.11
CA TRP A 5 32.72 -5.77 -69.47
C TRP A 5 32.00 -4.43 -69.70
N HIS A 6 31.72 -3.59 -68.71
CA HIS A 6 32.16 -3.50 -67.32
C HIS A 6 31.04 -2.98 -66.40
N VAL A 7 31.18 -3.36 -65.13
CA VAL A 7 30.56 -2.80 -63.93
C VAL A 7 30.69 -1.27 -63.89
N CYS A 8 29.58 -0.59 -63.62
CA CYS A 8 29.62 0.67 -62.88
C CYS A 8 28.51 0.63 -61.83
N LEU A 9 28.93 0.36 -60.60
CA LEU A 9 28.20 0.62 -59.37
C LEU A 9 27.72 2.08 -59.39
N MET A 10 26.42 2.33 -59.40
CA MET A 10 25.86 3.52 -58.78
C MET A 10 24.52 3.16 -58.13
N SER A 11 24.64 2.92 -56.83
CA SER A 11 23.60 3.02 -55.82
C SER A 11 22.81 4.33 -55.96
N VAL A 12 21.63 4.27 -56.58
CA VAL A 12 20.63 5.33 -56.45
C VAL A 12 19.88 5.08 -55.14
N ILE A 13 20.44 5.63 -54.08
CA ILE A 13 19.74 5.84 -52.81
C ILE A 13 18.64 6.84 -53.11
N TRP A 14 17.40 6.36 -53.18
CA TRP A 14 16.22 7.22 -53.15
C TRP A 14 16.02 7.67 -51.70
N THR A 15 16.74 8.72 -51.31
CA THR A 15 16.43 9.51 -50.13
C THR A 15 15.09 10.20 -50.36
N CYS A 16 14.00 9.59 -49.87
CA CYS A 16 12.78 10.34 -49.58
C CYS A 16 13.10 11.33 -48.45
N PHE A 17 13.51 12.54 -48.83
CA PHE A 17 13.45 13.70 -47.96
C PHE A 17 11.97 13.96 -47.64
N VAL A 18 11.48 13.36 -46.56
CA VAL A 18 10.32 13.89 -45.86
C VAL A 18 10.84 15.11 -45.11
N VAL A 19 10.73 16.28 -45.74
CA VAL A 19 10.79 17.55 -45.03
C VAL A 19 9.51 17.62 -44.19
N VAL A 20 9.56 17.04 -42.99
CA VAL A 20 8.61 17.38 -41.95
C VAL A 20 9.03 18.76 -41.47
N GLY A 21 8.28 19.77 -41.89
CA GLY A 21 8.37 21.10 -41.30
C GLY A 21 8.03 21.00 -39.82
N CYS A 22 9.06 20.97 -38.97
CA CYS A 22 8.93 21.25 -37.55
C CYS A 22 8.41 22.69 -37.38
N SER A 23 7.12 22.83 -37.11
CA SER A 23 6.65 23.91 -36.24
C SER A 23 6.43 23.36 -34.84
N THR A 24 7.47 22.75 -34.25
CA THR A 24 7.53 22.62 -32.80
C THR A 24 7.81 24.01 -32.25
N GLN A 25 6.76 24.71 -31.82
CA GLN A 25 6.92 25.76 -30.82
C GLN A 25 7.70 25.14 -29.67
N SER A 26 8.96 25.55 -29.51
CA SER A 26 9.78 25.10 -28.40
C SER A 26 9.25 25.77 -27.12
N SER A 27 8.27 25.14 -26.47
CA SER A 27 8.05 25.36 -25.05
C SER A 27 9.32 24.90 -24.34
N GLY A 28 10.12 25.86 -23.88
CA GLY A 28 11.35 25.56 -23.16
C GLY A 28 11.01 24.79 -21.89
N TYR A 29 11.76 23.74 -21.57
CA TYR A 29 11.62 23.05 -20.29
C TYR A 29 11.59 24.03 -19.11
N GLY A 30 10.66 23.84 -18.18
CA GLY A 30 10.37 24.79 -17.12
C GLY A 30 9.31 25.85 -17.47
N SER A 31 8.85 25.95 -18.71
CA SER A 31 7.64 26.72 -19.05
C SER A 31 6.38 25.95 -18.69
N GLU A 32 5.38 26.65 -18.15
CA GLU A 32 4.04 26.12 -17.95
C GLU A 32 3.37 25.90 -19.31
N GLU A 33 3.11 24.64 -19.65
CA GLU A 33 2.36 24.25 -20.82
C GLU A 33 0.93 23.87 -20.39
N LYS A 34 -0.07 24.48 -21.03
CA LYS A 34 -1.46 24.10 -20.81
C LYS A 34 -1.75 22.86 -21.63
N VAL A 35 -1.65 21.70 -21.00
CA VAL A 35 -2.07 20.44 -21.61
C VAL A 35 -3.56 20.29 -21.41
N ASP A 36 -4.30 20.28 -22.52
CA ASP A 36 -5.73 20.02 -22.50
C ASP A 36 -5.97 18.51 -22.48
N LEU A 37 -6.19 17.95 -21.28
CA LEU A 37 -6.45 16.51 -21.14
C LEU A 37 -7.71 16.06 -21.90
N SER A 38 -8.65 16.98 -22.19
CA SER A 38 -9.81 16.65 -23.00
C SER A 38 -9.45 16.31 -24.45
N GLN A 39 -8.33 16.83 -24.96
CA GLN A 39 -7.80 16.46 -26.27
C GLN A 39 -7.04 15.13 -26.22
N VAL A 40 -6.37 14.86 -25.10
CA VAL A 40 -5.66 13.60 -24.86
C VAL A 40 -6.63 12.41 -24.75
N PHE A 41 -7.81 12.64 -24.18
CA PHE A 41 -8.83 11.63 -23.92
C PHE A 41 -10.03 11.67 -24.89
N GLN A 42 -9.79 12.02 -26.15
CA GLN A 42 -10.84 11.99 -27.18
C GLN A 42 -11.13 10.57 -27.68
N ALA A 43 -12.41 10.30 -27.98
CA ALA A 43 -12.86 9.06 -28.61
C ALA A 43 -12.43 7.78 -27.88
N LEU A 44 -12.43 7.84 -26.54
CA LEU A 44 -12.15 6.68 -25.69
C LEU A 44 -13.28 5.65 -25.77
N VAL A 45 -12.90 4.38 -25.83
CA VAL A 45 -13.80 3.23 -25.72
C VAL A 45 -13.62 2.47 -24.41
N GLY A 46 -12.57 2.79 -23.66
CA GLY A 46 -12.27 2.18 -22.36
C GLY A 46 -11.04 2.82 -21.72
N VAL A 47 -10.95 2.73 -20.40
CA VAL A 47 -9.76 3.12 -19.64
C VAL A 47 -9.48 2.06 -18.59
N SER A 48 -8.21 1.73 -18.40
CA SER A 48 -7.75 0.81 -17.36
C SER A 48 -6.48 1.30 -16.70
N VAL A 49 -6.20 0.75 -15.53
CA VAL A 49 -4.92 0.91 -14.84
C VAL A 49 -4.17 -0.40 -14.91
N LEU A 50 -2.96 -0.36 -15.45
CA LEU A 50 -1.98 -1.44 -15.35
C LEU A 50 -1.07 -1.19 -14.15
N THR A 51 -1.18 -2.05 -13.15
CA THR A 51 -0.40 -2.00 -11.93
C THR A 51 1.06 -2.37 -12.21
N THR A 52 1.96 -2.04 -11.28
CA THR A 52 3.38 -2.45 -11.39
C THR A 52 3.58 -3.97 -11.24
N THR A 53 2.57 -4.71 -10.79
CA THR A 53 2.57 -6.17 -10.73
C THR A 53 1.98 -6.81 -11.99
N GLY A 54 1.63 -6.01 -13.01
CA GLY A 54 1.11 -6.49 -14.29
C GLY A 54 -0.38 -6.80 -14.29
N GLN A 55 -1.12 -6.41 -13.25
CA GLN A 55 -2.58 -6.55 -13.20
C GLN A 55 -3.25 -5.38 -13.90
N GLU A 56 -4.18 -5.66 -14.81
CA GLU A 56 -4.98 -4.63 -15.45
C GLU A 56 -6.36 -4.53 -14.77
N ILE A 57 -6.71 -3.31 -14.34
CA ILE A 57 -7.97 -3.02 -13.63
C ILE A 57 -8.77 -2.04 -14.48
N PRO A 58 -9.92 -2.45 -15.04
CA PRO A 58 -10.77 -1.55 -15.82
C PRO A 58 -11.38 -0.48 -14.92
N LEU A 59 -11.46 0.75 -15.42
CA LEU A 59 -12.09 1.89 -14.75
C LEU A 59 -13.51 2.12 -15.32
N SER A 60 -14.38 2.73 -14.52
CA SER A 60 -15.68 3.20 -15.01
C SER A 60 -15.46 4.38 -15.97
N MET A 61 -15.93 4.22 -17.22
CA MET A 61 -15.87 5.29 -18.21
C MET A 61 -16.65 6.53 -17.79
N GLU A 62 -17.84 6.35 -17.19
CA GLU A 62 -18.68 7.45 -16.71
C GLU A 62 -17.96 8.29 -15.66
N GLU A 63 -17.38 7.64 -14.65
CA GLU A 63 -16.64 8.34 -13.60
C GLU A 63 -15.32 8.92 -14.13
N PHE A 64 -14.66 8.24 -15.07
CA PHE A 64 -13.44 8.75 -15.70
C PHE A 64 -13.72 10.05 -16.47
N GLU A 65 -14.72 10.06 -17.35
CA GLU A 65 -15.07 11.24 -18.15
C GLU A 65 -15.49 12.41 -17.25
N LYS A 66 -16.30 12.17 -16.22
CA LYS A 66 -16.69 13.20 -15.26
C LYS A 66 -15.50 13.85 -14.54
N ASN A 67 -14.44 13.09 -14.27
CA ASN A 67 -13.29 13.55 -13.50
C ASN A 67 -12.13 14.07 -14.35
N PHE A 68 -12.02 13.69 -15.63
CA PHE A 68 -10.91 14.05 -16.51
C PHE A 68 -11.33 14.88 -17.74
N THR A 69 -12.54 14.72 -18.26
CA THR A 69 -12.99 15.46 -19.44
C THR A 69 -13.28 16.92 -19.07
N GLY A 70 -12.75 17.85 -19.87
CA GLY A 70 -12.92 19.30 -19.68
C GLY A 70 -11.96 19.95 -18.67
N ARG A 71 -11.05 19.19 -18.03
CA ARG A 71 -10.00 19.76 -17.18
C ARG A 71 -8.79 20.17 -18.02
N ARG A 72 -8.49 21.47 -18.00
CA ARG A 72 -7.20 22.00 -18.48
C ARG A 72 -6.24 22.03 -17.32
N LEU A 73 -5.20 21.20 -17.40
CA LEU A 73 -4.14 21.19 -16.41
C LEU A 73 -2.98 22.04 -16.93
N SER A 74 -2.60 23.03 -16.15
CA SER A 74 -1.35 23.76 -16.34
C SER A 74 -0.20 22.89 -15.85
N LEU A 75 0.61 22.36 -16.75
CA LEU A 75 1.66 21.40 -16.43
C LEU A 75 3.03 21.98 -16.73
N MET A 76 4.02 21.66 -15.89
CA MET A 76 5.40 22.04 -16.17
C MET A 76 6.11 20.88 -16.85
N MET A 77 6.61 21.09 -18.07
CA MET A 77 7.40 20.09 -18.75
C MET A 77 8.80 20.00 -18.14
N SER A 78 9.21 18.80 -17.76
CA SER A 78 10.49 18.48 -17.16
C SER A 78 11.42 17.81 -18.18
N LYS A 79 12.72 18.09 -18.08
CA LYS A 79 13.78 17.40 -18.85
C LYS A 79 14.00 15.98 -18.36
N ASP A 80 13.74 15.74 -17.08
CA ASP A 80 14.03 14.48 -16.43
C ASP A 80 12.86 13.52 -16.62
N ARG A 81 13.18 12.32 -17.10
CA ARG A 81 12.19 11.25 -17.21
C ARG A 81 11.68 10.85 -15.83
N LEU A 82 10.46 10.32 -15.79
CA LEU A 82 9.97 9.68 -14.58
C LEU A 82 10.77 8.39 -14.36
N GLU A 83 11.46 8.30 -13.22
CA GLU A 83 12.23 7.10 -12.88
C GLU A 83 11.29 5.91 -12.63
N ASP A 84 11.73 4.70 -13.00
CA ASP A 84 10.93 3.49 -12.85
C ASP A 84 10.40 3.32 -11.42
N GLN A 85 11.21 3.63 -10.40
CA GLN A 85 10.83 3.54 -8.98
C GLN A 85 9.74 4.54 -8.55
N ALA A 86 9.62 5.66 -9.25
CA ALA A 86 8.61 6.68 -9.01
C ALA A 86 7.28 6.36 -9.69
N ILE A 87 7.27 5.45 -10.68
CA ILE A 87 6.05 4.97 -11.33
C ILE A 87 5.25 4.14 -10.34
N LYS A 88 4.00 4.55 -10.14
CA LYS A 88 3.01 3.89 -9.30
C LYS A 88 2.13 2.93 -10.08
N PHE A 89 1.72 3.35 -11.28
CA PHE A 89 0.94 2.56 -12.22
C PHE A 89 1.01 3.19 -13.62
N ARG A 90 0.48 2.46 -14.62
CA ARG A 90 0.28 2.97 -15.98
C ARG A 90 -1.22 3.11 -16.25
N LEU A 91 -1.63 4.26 -16.78
CA LEU A 91 -3.00 4.51 -17.21
C LEU A 91 -3.08 4.20 -18.72
N ILE A 92 -3.96 3.28 -19.11
CA ILE A 92 -4.16 2.86 -20.49
C ILE A 92 -5.51 3.40 -20.96
N ALA A 93 -5.49 4.24 -21.98
CA ALA A 93 -6.67 4.81 -22.63
C ALA A 93 -6.87 4.12 -23.99
N TYR A 94 -7.91 3.31 -24.12
CA TYR A 94 -8.27 2.62 -25.35
C TYR A 94 -9.05 3.57 -26.26
N ARG A 95 -8.58 3.74 -27.51
CA ARG A 95 -9.16 4.66 -28.50
C ARG A 95 -9.85 3.90 -29.63
N GLN A 96 -10.91 4.46 -30.20
CA GLN A 96 -11.74 3.79 -31.19
C GLN A 96 -11.02 3.43 -32.51
N LYS A 97 -10.05 4.24 -32.95
CA LYS A 97 -9.41 4.10 -34.28
C LYS A 97 -7.87 4.22 -34.25
N GLU A 98 -7.29 4.33 -33.06
CA GLU A 98 -5.85 4.58 -32.85
C GLU A 98 -5.30 3.61 -31.81
N ALA A 99 -3.96 3.45 -31.77
CA ALA A 99 -3.31 2.62 -30.76
C ALA A 99 -3.67 3.11 -29.33
N PRO A 100 -3.72 2.23 -28.31
CA PRO A 100 -3.94 2.65 -26.94
C PRO A 100 -2.91 3.69 -26.49
N LEU A 101 -3.37 4.72 -25.80
CA LEU A 101 -2.50 5.67 -25.15
C LEU A 101 -2.06 5.11 -23.81
N VAL A 102 -0.75 5.09 -23.54
CA VAL A 102 -0.20 4.66 -22.25
C VAL A 102 0.50 5.84 -21.60
N MET A 103 0.12 6.14 -20.36
CA MET A 103 0.78 7.15 -19.53
C MET A 103 1.37 6.50 -18.30
N GLU A 104 2.61 6.83 -17.97
CA GLU A 104 3.26 6.41 -16.74
C GLU A 104 2.96 7.44 -15.65
N VAL A 105 2.45 7.00 -14.50
CA VAL A 105 1.92 7.90 -13.47
C VAL A 105 2.69 7.67 -12.17
N GLY A 106 3.24 8.74 -11.61
CA GLY A 106 3.82 8.81 -10.27
C GLY A 106 3.17 9.91 -9.43
N GLU A 107 3.48 9.95 -8.13
CA GLU A 107 2.85 10.88 -7.18
C GLU A 107 3.03 12.36 -7.55
N HIS A 108 4.14 12.70 -8.21
CA HIS A 108 4.56 14.07 -8.49
C HIS A 108 4.85 14.32 -9.97
N GLY A 109 4.42 13.41 -10.84
CA GLY A 109 4.64 13.55 -12.26
C GLY A 109 4.04 12.43 -13.08
N PHE A 110 3.82 12.68 -14.36
CA PHE A 110 3.40 11.66 -15.31
C PHE A 110 4.04 11.87 -16.67
N THR A 111 4.17 10.80 -17.44
CA THR A 111 4.75 10.84 -18.79
C THR A 111 3.67 10.65 -19.83
N TYR A 112 3.62 11.57 -20.80
CA TYR A 112 2.71 11.55 -21.95
C TYR A 112 3.48 11.99 -23.20
N ALA A 113 3.31 11.29 -24.32
CA ALA A 113 3.95 11.60 -25.60
C ALA A 113 5.48 11.85 -25.52
N ASN A 114 6.19 11.02 -24.73
CA ASN A 114 7.63 11.13 -24.44
C ASN A 114 8.07 12.36 -23.61
N ASN A 115 7.12 13.19 -23.15
CA ASN A 115 7.37 14.31 -22.25
C ASN A 115 6.98 13.95 -20.83
N THR A 116 7.76 14.40 -19.85
CA THR A 116 7.43 14.24 -18.43
C THR A 116 6.89 15.55 -17.89
N TYR A 117 5.71 15.48 -17.28
CA TYR A 117 5.01 16.62 -16.71
C TYR A 117 5.07 16.55 -15.19
N ARG A 118 5.36 17.68 -14.53
CA ARG A 118 5.48 17.82 -13.08
C ARG A 118 4.73 19.05 -12.57
N GLY A 119 4.67 19.20 -11.25
CA GLY A 119 4.00 20.29 -10.55
C GLY A 119 2.70 19.86 -9.86
N GLU A 120 2.04 20.79 -9.19
CA GLU A 120 0.83 20.51 -8.38
C GLU A 120 -0.28 19.84 -9.21
N ASN A 121 -0.48 20.28 -10.44
CA ASN A 121 -1.48 19.70 -11.34
C ASN A 121 -1.16 18.26 -11.77
N ALA A 122 0.12 17.87 -11.80
CA ALA A 122 0.51 16.47 -12.03
C ALA A 122 0.17 15.61 -10.79
N SER A 123 0.36 16.15 -9.59
CA SER A 123 -0.10 15.49 -8.35
C SER A 123 -1.63 15.36 -8.32
N VAL A 124 -2.38 16.37 -8.77
CA VAL A 124 -3.85 16.29 -8.91
C VAL A 124 -4.27 15.20 -9.90
N PHE A 125 -3.57 15.08 -11.04
CA PHE A 125 -3.80 14.01 -12.01
C PHE A 125 -3.61 12.63 -11.36
N TYR A 126 -2.50 12.42 -10.67
CA TYR A 126 -2.23 11.20 -9.92
C TYR A 126 -3.32 10.90 -8.88
N GLN A 127 -3.69 11.87 -8.03
CA GLN A 127 -4.72 11.67 -7.00
C GLN A 127 -6.08 11.33 -7.61
N THR A 128 -6.42 11.97 -8.74
CA THR A 128 -7.67 11.67 -9.46
C THR A 128 -7.65 10.25 -10.02
N ALA A 129 -6.55 9.83 -10.66
CA ALA A 129 -6.42 8.49 -11.24
C ALA A 129 -6.38 7.41 -10.15
N ARG A 130 -5.66 7.67 -9.05
CA ARG A 130 -5.62 6.82 -7.86
C ARG A 130 -7.01 6.66 -7.22
N LYS A 131 -7.82 7.72 -7.18
CA LYS A 131 -9.20 7.65 -6.70
C LYS A 131 -10.07 6.75 -7.59
N GLN A 132 -9.94 6.89 -8.90
CA GLN A 132 -10.66 6.01 -9.85
C GLN A 132 -10.24 4.54 -9.71
N LEU A 133 -8.94 4.28 -9.55
CA LEU A 133 -8.42 2.94 -9.25
C LEU A 133 -9.03 2.38 -7.96
N GLY A 134 -9.05 3.17 -6.88
CA GLY A 134 -9.62 2.73 -5.60
C GLY A 134 -11.11 2.42 -5.67
N LEU A 135 -11.89 3.21 -6.41
CA LEU A 135 -13.30 2.93 -6.67
C LEU A 135 -13.49 1.65 -7.51
N ALA A 136 -12.67 1.46 -8.55
CA ALA A 136 -12.73 0.28 -9.39
C ALA A 136 -12.40 -1.00 -8.62
N ILE A 137 -11.44 -0.96 -7.68
CA ILE A 137 -11.08 -2.10 -6.84
C ILE A 137 -12.21 -2.47 -5.87
N ILE A 138 -12.80 -1.51 -5.18
CA ILE A 138 -13.80 -1.79 -4.13
C ILE A 138 -15.20 -2.05 -4.70
N GLY A 139 -15.50 -1.52 -5.89
CA GLY A 139 -16.78 -1.68 -6.56
C GLY A 139 -17.00 -3.04 -7.23
N VAL A 140 -16.04 -3.96 -7.11
CA VAL A 140 -16.14 -5.31 -7.67
C VAL A 140 -17.17 -6.11 -6.89
N GLN A 141 -18.16 -6.63 -7.60
CA GLN A 141 -19.14 -7.58 -7.07
C GLN A 141 -18.98 -8.90 -7.82
N GLU A 142 -18.15 -9.80 -7.30
CA GLU A 142 -18.02 -11.17 -7.83
C GLU A 142 -18.84 -12.15 -6.98
N LEU A 143 -19.64 -12.99 -7.63
CA LEU A 143 -20.75 -13.71 -7.00
C LEU A 143 -20.37 -15.08 -6.42
N ASP A 144 -19.15 -15.55 -6.63
CA ASP A 144 -18.82 -16.97 -6.41
C ASP A 144 -18.22 -17.28 -5.02
N GLY A 145 -17.89 -16.25 -4.24
CA GLY A 145 -17.47 -16.39 -2.84
C GLY A 145 -16.33 -15.47 -2.43
N LEU A 146 -16.05 -15.49 -1.13
CA LEU A 146 -14.94 -14.78 -0.51
C LEU A 146 -14.06 -15.74 0.29
N GLU A 147 -12.79 -15.45 0.35
CA GLU A 147 -11.83 -16.13 1.22
C GLU A 147 -11.44 -15.19 2.36
N PHE A 148 -11.54 -15.68 3.59
CA PHE A 148 -11.08 -15.01 4.79
C PHE A 148 -9.84 -15.70 5.31
N LYS A 149 -8.82 -14.93 5.73
CA LYS A 149 -7.60 -15.43 6.36
C LYS A 149 -7.32 -14.71 7.67
N ALA A 150 -6.92 -15.46 8.68
CA ALA A 150 -6.28 -14.93 9.88
C ALA A 150 -4.79 -15.27 9.85
N LEU A 151 -3.96 -14.23 9.83
CA LEU A 151 -2.50 -14.30 9.85
C LEU A 151 -1.98 -14.12 11.28
N ASP A 152 -0.67 -14.27 11.46
CA ASP A 152 0.04 -14.17 12.74
C ASP A 152 -0.27 -15.26 13.79
N LEU A 153 -1.22 -16.15 13.50
CA LEU A 153 -1.50 -17.34 14.31
C LEU A 153 -0.54 -18.49 13.95
N PRO A 154 -0.21 -19.38 14.91
CA PRO A 154 0.64 -20.55 14.64
C PRO A 154 0.10 -21.48 13.54
N GLN A 155 -1.21 -21.46 13.30
CA GLN A 155 -1.86 -22.09 12.16
C GLN A 155 -2.67 -21.03 11.44
N THR A 156 -2.38 -20.82 10.15
CA THR A 156 -3.19 -19.91 9.32
C THR A 156 -4.59 -20.49 9.18
N ASN A 157 -5.58 -19.78 9.73
CA ASN A 157 -6.98 -20.15 9.56
C ASN A 157 -7.48 -19.50 8.27
N THR A 158 -7.81 -20.31 7.27
CA THR A 158 -8.41 -19.86 6.02
C THR A 158 -9.80 -20.45 5.89
N LEU A 159 -10.78 -19.62 5.52
CA LEU A 159 -12.17 -20.02 5.32
C LEU A 159 -12.69 -19.41 4.03
N THR A 160 -13.15 -20.25 3.10
CA THR A 160 -13.92 -19.80 1.94
C THR A 160 -15.41 -19.85 2.26
N VAL A 161 -16.10 -18.73 2.05
CA VAL A 161 -17.55 -18.61 2.23
C VAL A 161 -18.25 -18.38 0.88
N ARG A 162 -19.51 -18.80 0.79
CA ARG A 162 -20.38 -18.61 -0.38
C ARG A 162 -21.80 -18.26 0.08
N GLY A 163 -22.67 -17.90 -0.86
CA GLY A 163 -24.09 -17.61 -0.58
C GLY A 163 -24.27 -16.34 0.26
N ALA A 164 -25.24 -16.36 1.18
CA ALA A 164 -25.65 -15.17 1.93
C ALA A 164 -24.51 -14.48 2.71
N VAL A 165 -23.61 -15.27 3.33
CA VAL A 165 -22.47 -14.73 4.09
C VAL A 165 -21.48 -14.00 3.17
N ALA A 166 -21.20 -14.57 2.00
CA ALA A 166 -20.35 -13.91 1.01
C ALA A 166 -21.01 -12.63 0.49
N GLN A 167 -22.32 -12.67 0.20
CA GLN A 167 -23.07 -11.49 -0.27
C GLN A 167 -23.10 -10.36 0.77
N GLU A 168 -23.26 -10.69 2.05
CA GLU A 168 -23.18 -9.70 3.14
C GLU A 168 -21.80 -9.05 3.21
N ALA A 169 -20.73 -9.85 3.17
CA ALA A 169 -19.37 -9.34 3.21
C ALA A 169 -19.01 -8.50 1.96
N ILE A 170 -19.43 -8.93 0.76
CA ILE A 170 -19.25 -8.15 -0.49
C ILE A 170 -20.00 -6.82 -0.38
N LYS A 171 -21.23 -6.83 0.13
CA LYS A 171 -21.98 -5.59 0.37
C LYS A 171 -21.22 -4.65 1.30
N LEU A 172 -20.76 -5.15 2.45
CA LEU A 172 -20.00 -4.35 3.43
C LEU A 172 -18.68 -3.81 2.85
N LEU A 173 -17.97 -4.60 2.04
CA LEU A 173 -16.80 -4.14 1.31
C LEU A 173 -17.17 -3.02 0.33
N SER A 174 -18.19 -3.22 -0.51
CA SER A 174 -18.62 -2.25 -1.53
C SER A 174 -19.13 -0.92 -0.96
N GLU A 175 -19.66 -0.93 0.26
CA GLU A 175 -20.09 0.28 0.98
C GLU A 175 -18.91 1.08 1.58
N SER A 176 -17.69 0.53 1.54
CA SER A 176 -16.50 1.17 2.09
C SER A 176 -16.07 2.38 1.26
N LYS A 177 -15.70 3.46 1.94
CA LYS A 177 -15.31 4.73 1.31
C LYS A 177 -13.81 4.87 1.27
N MET A 178 -13.25 5.15 0.10
CA MET A 178 -11.82 5.41 -0.04
C MET A 178 -11.40 6.62 0.81
N VAL A 179 -10.26 6.49 1.49
CA VAL A 179 -9.59 7.56 2.20
C VAL A 179 -8.50 8.14 1.29
N ASP A 180 -8.58 9.44 1.04
CA ASP A 180 -7.69 10.10 0.06
C ASP A 180 -6.23 10.11 0.52
N ARG A 181 -5.97 10.18 1.83
CA ARG A 181 -4.63 10.29 2.40
C ARG A 181 -4.11 8.94 2.92
N PRO A 182 -2.79 8.71 2.90
CA PRO A 182 -2.19 7.61 3.65
C PRO A 182 -2.58 7.67 5.12
N VAL A 183 -2.82 6.51 5.72
CA VAL A 183 -3.15 6.40 7.15
C VAL A 183 -2.04 5.61 7.82
N GLN A 184 -1.43 6.18 8.87
CA GLN A 184 -0.49 5.48 9.72
C GLN A 184 -1.26 4.57 10.69
N ALA A 185 -1.62 3.38 10.21
CA ALA A 185 -2.29 2.36 11.02
C ALA A 185 -1.56 1.02 10.91
N TYR A 186 -1.58 0.28 12.02
CA TYR A 186 -1.01 -1.06 12.11
C TYR A 186 -2.12 -2.10 12.08
N PRO A 187 -1.90 -3.27 11.45
CA PRO A 187 -2.86 -4.36 11.48
C PRO A 187 -3.16 -4.85 12.88
N LEU A 188 -4.42 -5.23 13.12
CA LEU A 188 -4.83 -5.93 14.34
C LEU A 188 -4.09 -7.27 14.46
N TYR A 189 -4.01 -7.83 15.67
CA TYR A 189 -3.44 -9.15 15.92
C TYR A 189 -4.57 -10.06 16.43
N PRO A 190 -4.84 -11.20 15.78
CA PRO A 190 -4.28 -11.61 14.49
C PRO A 190 -4.68 -10.65 13.35
N SER A 191 -3.88 -10.57 12.29
CA SER A 191 -4.23 -9.76 11.11
C SER A 191 -5.26 -10.51 10.26
N TYR A 192 -6.34 -9.83 9.90
CA TYR A 192 -7.42 -10.44 9.12
C TYR A 192 -7.39 -9.92 7.68
N GLN A 193 -7.50 -10.85 6.73
CA GLN A 193 -7.55 -10.54 5.30
C GLN A 193 -8.82 -11.10 4.66
N VAL A 194 -9.33 -10.38 3.66
CA VAL A 194 -10.44 -10.78 2.80
C VAL A 194 -9.98 -10.74 1.35
N SER A 195 -10.18 -11.80 0.58
CA SER A 195 -9.80 -11.88 -0.83
C SER A 195 -10.89 -12.53 -1.68
N TYR A 196 -10.84 -12.27 -2.99
CA TYR A 196 -11.65 -12.96 -3.99
C TYR A 196 -10.85 -14.14 -4.56
N PRO A 197 -11.22 -15.40 -4.27
CA PRO A 197 -10.40 -16.56 -4.63
C PRO A 197 -10.30 -16.82 -6.14
N GLN A 198 -11.16 -16.18 -6.96
CA GLN A 198 -11.23 -16.42 -8.41
C GLN A 198 -10.43 -15.41 -9.24
N ARG A 199 -9.88 -14.34 -8.64
CA ARG A 199 -9.04 -13.38 -9.36
C ARG A 199 -7.59 -13.85 -9.42
N GLN A 200 -7.05 -13.96 -10.64
CA GLN A 200 -5.60 -14.08 -10.83
C GLN A 200 -4.95 -12.77 -10.36
N ASN A 201 -3.91 -12.90 -9.52
CA ASN A 201 -3.23 -11.83 -8.78
C ASN A 201 -4.08 -11.18 -7.67
N GLU A 202 -3.77 -11.63 -6.46
CA GLU A 202 -4.45 -11.56 -5.15
C GLU A 202 -4.71 -10.15 -4.61
N LEU A 203 -5.67 -9.43 -5.19
CA LEU A 203 -6.26 -8.31 -4.47
C LEU A 203 -6.87 -8.83 -3.16
N HIS A 204 -6.29 -8.38 -2.05
CA HIS A 204 -6.80 -8.66 -0.72
C HIS A 204 -6.96 -7.35 0.05
N TYR A 205 -7.95 -7.35 0.94
CA TYR A 205 -8.22 -6.28 1.88
C TYR A 205 -7.78 -6.75 3.26
N GLU A 206 -6.85 -6.03 3.86
CA GLU A 206 -6.41 -6.26 5.22
C GLU A 206 -7.14 -5.32 6.18
N LEU A 207 -7.70 -5.88 7.25
CA LEU A 207 -8.33 -5.12 8.32
C LEU A 207 -7.26 -4.54 9.25
N LEU A 208 -7.00 -3.24 9.10
CA LEU A 208 -6.07 -2.52 9.96
C LEU A 208 -6.69 -2.18 11.31
N GLN A 209 -7.95 -1.80 11.29
CA GLN A 209 -8.78 -1.47 12.46
C GLN A 209 -10.19 -2.01 12.20
N PRO A 210 -11.08 -2.05 13.21
CA PRO A 210 -12.45 -2.50 13.00
C PRO A 210 -13.18 -1.76 11.86
N THR A 211 -12.79 -0.52 11.57
CA THR A 211 -13.42 0.34 10.56
C THR A 211 -12.45 0.82 9.48
N LEU A 212 -11.24 0.25 9.38
CA LEU A 212 -10.23 0.67 8.40
C LEU A 212 -9.66 -0.54 7.67
N LEU A 213 -9.76 -0.52 6.35
CA LEU A 213 -9.18 -1.50 5.43
C LEU A 213 -7.98 -0.92 4.70
N ARG A 214 -7.04 -1.80 4.34
CA ARG A 214 -5.94 -1.53 3.42
C ARG A 214 -5.98 -2.53 2.26
N CYS A 215 -5.81 -2.04 1.05
CA CYS A 215 -5.55 -2.86 -0.13
C CYS A 215 -4.22 -2.41 -0.75
N VAL A 216 -3.30 -3.35 -0.95
CA VAL A 216 -2.01 -3.09 -1.62
C VAL A 216 -2.10 -3.60 -3.05
N VAL A 217 -1.84 -2.72 -4.01
CA VAL A 217 -1.99 -3.01 -5.45
C VAL A 217 -0.77 -2.49 -6.20
N GLY A 218 0.13 -3.39 -6.56
CA GLY A 218 1.43 -2.98 -7.09
C GLY A 218 2.20 -2.14 -6.07
N ARG A 219 2.52 -0.89 -6.41
CA ARG A 219 3.13 0.10 -5.50
C ARG A 219 2.14 1.05 -4.86
N GLU A 220 0.85 0.89 -5.14
CA GLU A 220 -0.22 1.65 -4.50
C GLU A 220 -0.67 0.98 -3.21
N THR A 221 -0.95 1.81 -2.22
CA THR A 221 -1.66 1.40 -1.00
C THR A 221 -2.90 2.26 -0.88
N ILE A 222 -4.07 1.62 -0.91
CA ILE A 222 -5.38 2.27 -0.87
C ILE A 222 -6.04 1.92 0.46
N TYR A 223 -6.56 2.94 1.13
CA TYR A 223 -7.23 2.81 2.41
C TYR A 223 -8.72 3.03 2.24
N TYR A 224 -9.54 2.26 2.96
CA TYR A 224 -10.98 2.40 2.93
C TYR A 224 -11.55 2.45 4.35
N GLN A 225 -12.37 3.46 4.62
CA GLN A 225 -13.21 3.53 5.81
C GLN A 225 -14.41 2.60 5.60
N THR A 226 -14.61 1.65 6.51
CA THR A 226 -15.66 0.65 6.44
C THR A 226 -16.51 0.61 7.72
N ASN A 227 -17.60 -0.14 7.69
CA ASN A 227 -18.43 -0.42 8.85
C ASN A 227 -17.80 -1.51 9.73
N SER A 228 -17.87 -1.36 11.06
CA SER A 228 -17.38 -2.34 12.01
C SER A 228 -18.08 -3.71 11.92
N SER A 229 -19.25 -3.78 11.27
CA SER A 229 -19.92 -5.04 10.94
C SER A 229 -19.04 -5.99 10.12
N LEU A 230 -18.16 -5.48 9.24
CA LEU A 230 -17.23 -6.34 8.49
C LEU A 230 -16.24 -7.03 9.44
N TYR A 231 -15.65 -6.27 10.36
CA TYR A 231 -14.76 -6.82 11.38
C TYR A 231 -15.48 -7.83 12.30
N GLN A 232 -16.71 -7.53 12.72
CA GLN A 232 -17.53 -8.45 13.52
C GLN A 232 -17.84 -9.75 12.77
N LEU A 233 -18.15 -9.66 11.48
CA LEU A 233 -18.39 -10.82 10.63
C LEU A 233 -17.13 -11.68 10.53
N VAL A 234 -15.97 -11.07 10.23
CA VAL A 234 -14.71 -11.81 10.08
C VAL A 234 -14.26 -12.48 11.38
N THR A 235 -14.32 -11.78 12.50
CA THR A 235 -13.94 -12.35 13.82
C THR A 235 -14.88 -13.45 14.29
N LYS A 236 -16.15 -13.43 13.86
CA LYS A 236 -17.10 -14.53 14.09
C LYS A 236 -16.79 -15.75 13.23
N LEU A 237 -16.37 -15.55 11.98
CA LEU A 237 -16.04 -16.62 11.04
C LEU A 237 -14.68 -17.27 11.34
N LEU A 238 -13.73 -16.48 11.82
CA LEU A 238 -12.38 -16.90 12.18
C LEU A 238 -12.13 -16.63 13.67
N PRO A 239 -12.79 -17.38 14.58
CA PRO A 239 -12.59 -17.18 16.00
C PRO A 239 -11.13 -17.44 16.38
N GLU A 240 -10.63 -16.66 17.34
CA GLU A 240 -9.28 -16.86 17.88
C GLU A 240 -9.16 -18.27 18.47
N SER A 241 -8.16 -19.01 18.02
CA SER A 241 -7.82 -20.32 18.61
C SER A 241 -7.38 -20.16 20.06
N PRO A 242 -7.45 -21.22 20.90
CA PRO A 242 -6.94 -21.17 22.26
C PRO A 242 -5.50 -20.66 22.26
N LYS A 243 -5.22 -19.67 23.11
CA LYS A 243 -3.92 -19.02 23.19
C LYS A 243 -2.90 -19.99 23.76
N LYS A 244 -1.83 -20.23 23.02
CA LYS A 244 -0.79 -21.22 23.32
C LYS A 244 0.45 -20.60 23.92
N THR A 245 0.68 -19.30 23.67
CA THR A 245 1.87 -18.60 24.13
C THR A 245 1.52 -17.40 25.01
N VAL A 246 2.45 -17.03 25.88
CA VAL A 246 2.27 -15.85 26.75
C VAL A 246 2.17 -14.54 25.96
N TRP A 247 2.73 -14.51 24.74
CA TRP A 247 2.62 -13.36 23.84
C TRP A 247 1.23 -13.25 23.24
N GLU A 248 0.59 -14.38 22.90
CA GLU A 248 -0.80 -14.39 22.41
C GLU A 248 -1.79 -13.90 23.47
N GLU A 249 -1.55 -14.19 24.77
CA GLU A 249 -2.35 -13.63 25.87
C GLU A 249 -2.40 -12.11 25.83
N LEU A 250 -1.28 -11.45 25.48
CA LEU A 250 -1.18 -9.99 25.42
C LEU A 250 -2.13 -9.33 24.41
N SER A 251 -2.67 -10.06 23.42
CA SER A 251 -3.69 -9.53 22.48
C SER A 251 -4.96 -9.02 23.18
N GLU A 252 -5.24 -9.51 24.39
CA GLU A 252 -6.34 -9.01 25.24
C GLU A 252 -6.02 -7.69 25.93
N ALA A 253 -4.78 -7.20 25.87
CA ALA A 253 -4.37 -6.01 26.59
C ALA A 253 -5.22 -4.79 26.21
N THR A 254 -5.79 -4.15 27.23
CA THR A 254 -6.58 -2.94 27.09
C THR A 254 -5.72 -1.69 27.14
N ARG A 255 -4.51 -1.80 27.70
CA ARG A 255 -3.54 -0.71 27.82
C ARG A 255 -2.10 -1.23 27.76
N LEU A 256 -1.21 -0.42 27.21
CA LEU A 256 0.24 -0.61 27.22
C LEU A 256 0.91 0.66 27.71
N GLU A 257 1.80 0.52 28.69
CA GLU A 257 2.71 1.59 29.11
C GLU A 257 4.14 1.20 28.74
N ALA A 258 4.88 2.13 28.15
CA ALA A 258 6.27 1.93 27.77
C ALA A 258 7.14 3.04 28.34
N LYS A 259 8.29 2.68 28.91
CA LYS A 259 9.25 3.64 29.48
C LYS A 259 10.66 3.31 29.03
N ASN A 260 11.28 4.24 28.32
CA ASN A 260 12.66 4.13 27.86
C ASN A 260 13.57 4.85 28.86
N TYR A 261 14.40 4.08 29.57
CA TYR A 261 15.40 4.60 30.49
C TYR A 261 16.74 4.70 29.74
N ARG A 262 17.14 5.93 29.40
CA ARG A 262 18.48 6.26 28.90
C ARG A 262 19.25 6.96 30.02
N GLN A 263 20.54 6.66 30.20
CA GLN A 263 21.37 7.23 31.28
C GLN A 263 21.49 8.76 31.27
N GLN A 264 21.12 9.44 30.18
CA GLN A 264 21.02 10.89 30.09
C GLN A 264 19.56 11.28 29.81
N ASP A 265 18.88 11.79 30.85
CA ASP A 265 17.62 12.54 31.03
C ASP A 265 16.46 12.55 30.00
N ASN A 266 16.64 12.04 28.79
CA ASN A 266 15.60 11.92 27.76
C ASN A 266 14.76 10.65 27.99
N ARG A 267 14.00 10.64 29.09
CA ARG A 267 12.99 9.61 29.35
C ARG A 267 11.86 9.77 28.34
N ARG A 268 11.68 8.77 27.47
CA ARG A 268 10.53 8.68 26.58
C ARG A 268 9.50 7.75 27.20
N GLU A 269 8.26 8.21 27.27
CA GLU A 269 7.12 7.43 27.76
C GLU A 269 6.04 7.36 26.69
N ALA A 270 5.35 6.22 26.62
CA ALA A 270 4.18 6.06 25.78
C ALA A 270 3.08 5.38 26.60
N HIS A 271 1.87 5.93 26.52
CA HIS A 271 0.67 5.41 27.17
C HIS A 271 -0.38 5.16 26.10
N LEU A 272 -0.55 3.88 25.73
CA LEU A 272 -1.46 3.46 24.66
C LEU A 272 -2.70 2.80 25.25
N ASN A 273 -3.88 3.17 24.76
CA ASN A 273 -5.18 2.63 25.18
C ASN A 273 -5.92 2.01 24.00
N LYS A 274 -6.42 0.77 24.17
CA LYS A 274 -7.15 0.00 23.14
C LYS A 274 -8.42 0.70 22.65
N GLN A 275 -9.03 1.59 23.45
CA GLN A 275 -10.21 2.36 23.04
C GLN A 275 -9.92 3.35 21.90
N ASN A 276 -8.67 3.80 21.75
CA ASN A 276 -8.23 4.54 20.58
C ASN A 276 -7.74 3.54 19.51
N LEU A 277 -8.42 3.47 18.36
CA LEU A 277 -8.14 2.47 17.33
C LEU A 277 -6.72 2.54 16.76
N MET A 278 -6.11 3.73 16.68
CA MET A 278 -4.71 3.85 16.25
C MET A 278 -3.77 3.26 17.29
N GLN A 279 -4.02 3.58 18.56
CA GLN A 279 -3.23 3.05 19.67
C GLN A 279 -3.43 1.54 19.85
N GLN A 280 -4.63 1.01 19.61
CA GLN A 280 -4.90 -0.42 19.54
C GLN A 280 -4.00 -1.11 18.51
N GLY A 281 -3.92 -0.57 17.29
CA GLY A 281 -3.02 -1.09 16.26
C GLY A 281 -1.55 -1.09 16.73
N ARG A 282 -1.10 -0.01 17.39
CA ARG A 282 0.25 0.06 17.97
C ARG A 282 0.49 -1.02 19.04
N ILE A 283 -0.47 -1.23 19.95
CA ILE A 283 -0.40 -2.30 20.97
C ILE A 283 -0.27 -3.67 20.28
N HIS A 284 -1.12 -3.95 19.30
CA HIS A 284 -1.09 -5.21 18.55
C HIS A 284 0.20 -5.41 17.76
N GLN A 285 0.77 -4.34 17.20
CA GLN A 285 2.06 -4.40 16.51
C GLN A 285 3.22 -4.69 17.47
N VAL A 286 3.23 -4.12 18.67
CA VAL A 286 4.20 -4.47 19.72
C VAL A 286 4.12 -5.97 20.03
N ILE A 287 2.90 -6.50 20.19
CA ILE A 287 2.67 -7.93 20.47
C ILE A 287 3.20 -8.79 19.31
N ARG A 288 2.92 -8.42 18.06
CA ARG A 288 3.44 -9.11 16.86
C ARG A 288 4.97 -9.13 16.79
N VAL A 289 5.64 -8.09 17.30
CA VAL A 289 7.11 -8.10 17.39
C VAL A 289 7.57 -9.07 18.49
N LEU A 290 6.91 -9.07 19.65
CA LEU A 290 7.22 -9.98 20.76
C LEU A 290 7.02 -11.46 20.39
N THR A 291 6.01 -11.79 19.58
CA THR A 291 5.75 -13.18 19.15
C THR A 291 6.85 -13.76 18.28
N ARG A 292 7.73 -12.94 17.70
CA ARG A 292 8.91 -13.40 16.93
C ARG A 292 10.04 -13.86 17.83
N THR A 293 10.02 -13.50 19.11
CA THR A 293 11.08 -13.86 20.04
C THR A 293 11.07 -15.36 20.33
N GLN A 294 12.27 -15.92 20.44
CA GLN A 294 12.47 -17.34 20.77
C GLN A 294 13.14 -17.47 22.13
N HIS A 295 12.80 -18.50 22.89
CA HIS A 295 13.42 -18.76 24.18
C HIS A 295 14.94 -18.88 24.01
N SER A 296 15.70 -18.11 24.80
CA SER A 296 17.16 -18.15 24.75
C SER A 296 17.74 -18.60 26.08
N THR A 297 18.72 -19.48 26.01
CA THR A 297 19.56 -19.88 27.16
C THR A 297 20.91 -19.17 27.16
N SER A 298 21.15 -18.24 26.22
CA SER A 298 22.41 -17.49 26.16
C SER A 298 22.54 -16.57 27.37
N THR A 299 23.66 -16.68 28.08
CA THR A 299 24.01 -15.72 29.12
C THR A 299 24.32 -14.39 28.43
N ILE A 300 23.48 -13.37 28.63
CA ILE A 300 23.80 -12.03 28.16
C ILE A 300 25.04 -11.58 28.92
N VAL A 301 26.17 -11.48 28.22
CA VAL A 301 27.29 -10.69 28.71
C VAL A 301 26.78 -9.26 28.67
N ARG A 302 26.23 -8.80 29.79
CA ARG A 302 25.89 -7.39 29.98
C ARG A 302 27.19 -6.65 29.74
N GLN A 303 27.34 -6.06 28.56
CA GLN A 303 28.32 -5.00 28.41
C GLN A 303 27.94 -4.00 29.48
N GLU A 304 28.85 -3.67 30.38
CA GLU A 304 28.63 -2.72 31.48
C GLU A 304 28.13 -1.34 30.98
N ASN A 305 28.10 -1.15 29.65
CA ASN A 305 27.58 -0.01 28.91
C ASN A 305 26.29 -0.25 28.08
N SER A 306 25.46 -1.29 28.32
CA SER A 306 24.12 -1.33 27.72
C SER A 306 23.17 -0.37 28.48
N THR A 307 23.39 0.93 28.28
CA THR A 307 22.85 2.06 29.04
C THR A 307 21.38 2.41 28.72
N THR A 308 20.71 1.58 27.93
CA THR A 308 19.32 1.81 27.53
C THR A 308 18.48 0.56 27.77
N SER A 309 17.38 0.72 28.49
CA SER A 309 16.38 -0.35 28.66
C SER A 309 14.98 0.19 28.43
N LEU A 310 14.15 -0.63 27.79
CA LEU A 310 12.74 -0.32 27.54
C LEU A 310 11.89 -1.23 28.42
N ASN A 311 11.15 -0.64 29.36
CA ASN A 311 10.19 -1.36 30.19
C ASN A 311 8.81 -1.28 29.54
N LEU A 312 8.16 -2.44 29.38
CA LEU A 312 6.79 -2.53 28.87
C LEU A 312 5.87 -3.11 29.96
N ILE A 313 4.69 -2.54 30.11
CA ILE A 313 3.66 -2.99 31.04
C ILE A 313 2.33 -3.10 30.29
N PHE A 314 1.89 -4.33 30.06
CA PHE A 314 0.57 -4.61 29.50
C PHE A 314 -0.46 -4.78 30.62
N TYR A 315 -1.67 -4.28 30.39
CA TYR A 315 -2.79 -4.40 31.32
C TYR A 315 -3.89 -5.26 30.71
N ILE A 316 -4.17 -6.41 31.34
CA ILE A 316 -5.21 -7.37 30.93
C ILE A 316 -6.09 -7.63 32.14
N ASN A 317 -7.40 -7.36 32.07
CA ASN A 317 -8.36 -7.63 33.15
C ASN A 317 -7.86 -7.18 34.54
N LYS A 318 -7.27 -5.99 34.63
CA LYS A 318 -6.64 -5.39 35.84
C LYS A 318 -5.32 -6.02 36.30
N GLN A 319 -4.83 -7.08 35.66
CA GLN A 319 -3.52 -7.67 35.90
C GLN A 319 -2.44 -6.96 35.08
N GLN A 320 -1.22 -6.89 35.62
CA GLN A 320 -0.05 -6.29 34.97
C GLN A 320 0.92 -7.35 34.49
N TYR A 321 1.37 -7.21 33.25
CA TYR A 321 2.35 -8.07 32.61
C TYR A 321 3.57 -7.21 32.28
N GLN A 322 4.55 -7.23 33.18
CA GLN A 322 5.76 -6.41 33.09
C GLN A 322 6.89 -7.19 32.43
N MET A 323 7.57 -6.55 31.49
CA MET A 323 8.75 -7.10 30.82
C MET A 323 9.79 -6.01 30.60
N LYS A 324 11.06 -6.43 30.56
CA LYS A 324 12.20 -5.57 30.30
C LYS A 324 12.82 -5.95 28.97
N ILE A 325 13.08 -4.96 28.12
CA ILE A 325 13.77 -5.11 26.85
C ILE A 325 15.18 -4.51 26.98
N GLU A 326 16.20 -5.27 26.58
CA GLU A 326 17.60 -4.85 26.50
C GLU A 326 18.18 -5.30 25.15
N GLY A 327 18.31 -4.36 24.20
CA GLY A 327 18.79 -4.63 22.85
C GLY A 327 17.90 -5.64 22.12
N ASP A 328 18.42 -6.84 21.87
CA ASP A 328 17.73 -7.92 21.17
C ASP A 328 16.92 -8.85 22.09
N TYR A 329 16.94 -8.61 23.40
CA TYR A 329 16.42 -9.53 24.39
C TYR A 329 15.20 -8.97 25.13
N VAL A 330 14.24 -9.85 25.43
CA VAL A 330 13.14 -9.59 26.36
C VAL A 330 13.23 -10.52 27.57
N PHE A 331 13.11 -9.93 28.76
CA PHE A 331 13.04 -10.63 30.03
C PHE A 331 11.63 -10.58 30.58
N TYR A 332 11.06 -11.75 30.84
CA TYR A 332 9.70 -11.88 31.33
C TYR A 332 9.58 -13.10 32.25
N ARG A 333 9.10 -12.88 33.48
CA ARG A 333 8.91 -13.92 34.52
C ARG A 333 10.12 -14.85 34.69
N GLY A 334 11.32 -14.27 34.75
CA GLY A 334 12.58 -15.02 34.93
C GLY A 334 13.06 -15.79 33.70
N LYS A 335 12.36 -15.68 32.56
CA LYS A 335 12.76 -16.26 31.27
C LYS A 335 13.31 -15.17 30.36
N GLN A 336 14.17 -15.59 29.43
CA GLN A 336 14.80 -14.73 28.44
C GLN A 336 14.40 -15.19 27.03
N TYR A 337 14.10 -14.23 26.17
CA TYR A 337 13.82 -14.49 24.76
C TYR A 337 14.62 -13.53 23.88
N TYR A 338 14.92 -13.95 22.66
CA TYR A 338 15.79 -13.22 21.72
C TYR A 338 15.10 -12.98 20.38
N TRP A 339 15.30 -11.79 19.82
CA TRP A 339 15.01 -11.45 18.43
C TRP A 339 15.91 -10.30 17.95
N PRO A 340 16.52 -10.37 16.75
CA PRO A 340 17.37 -9.29 16.25
C PRO A 340 16.63 -7.95 16.11
N ASN A 341 17.30 -6.86 16.51
CA ASN A 341 16.80 -5.48 16.50
C ASN A 341 15.50 -5.26 17.29
N LEU A 342 15.26 -6.07 18.33
CA LEU A 342 14.00 -6.06 19.08
C LEU A 342 13.67 -4.68 19.64
N GLN A 343 14.56 -4.10 20.45
CA GLN A 343 14.32 -2.81 21.09
C GLN A 343 14.10 -1.70 20.06
N THR A 344 14.89 -1.64 18.99
CA THR A 344 14.75 -0.65 17.92
C THR A 344 13.37 -0.74 17.26
N ASN A 345 12.92 -1.95 16.92
CA ASN A 345 11.61 -2.19 16.32
C ASN A 345 10.46 -1.78 17.26
N LEU A 346 10.59 -2.05 18.56
CA LEU A 346 9.59 -1.65 19.55
C LEU A 346 9.56 -0.14 19.75
N GLU A 347 10.73 0.49 19.86
CA GLU A 347 10.85 1.95 19.98
C GLU A 347 10.27 2.67 18.76
N SER A 348 10.46 2.15 17.54
CA SER A 348 9.92 2.77 16.33
C SER A 348 8.40 2.70 16.24
N ILE A 349 7.74 1.79 16.96
CA ILE A 349 6.27 1.69 17.06
C ILE A 349 5.73 2.59 18.19
N LEU A 350 6.44 2.60 19.32
CA LEU A 350 5.99 3.24 20.56
C LEU A 350 6.25 4.75 20.58
N PHE A 351 7.34 5.20 19.96
CA PHE A 351 7.84 6.57 20.04
C PHE A 351 7.97 7.23 18.66
N THR A 352 7.22 6.76 17.66
CA THR A 352 7.09 7.51 16.40
C THR A 352 6.48 8.87 16.73
N MET A 353 7.15 9.97 16.37
CA MET A 353 6.62 11.31 16.58
C MET A 353 5.40 11.51 15.70
N GLU A 354 4.22 11.54 16.31
CA GLU A 354 2.97 12.09 15.77
C GLU A 354 1.92 11.99 16.90
N ASP A 355 1.77 13.08 17.64
CA ASP A 355 0.50 13.51 18.26
C ASP A 355 0.18 14.90 17.69
#